data_AF-A0A949G9C8-F1
#
_entry.id   AF-A0A949G9C8-F1
#
_cell.length_a   1.000
_cell.length_b   1.000
_cell.length_c   1.000
_cell.angle_alpha   90.00
_cell.angle_beta   90.00
_cell.angle_gamma   90.00
#
_symmetry.space_group_name_H-M   'P 1'
#
loop_
_entity.id
_entity.type
_entity.pdbx_description
1 polymer ?
#
loop_
_entity_poly.entity_id
_entity_poly.type
_entity_poly.pdbx_seq_one_letter_code
_entity_poly.pdbx_strand_id
1 'polypeptide(L)' 'MKGMIIENEYDIGDTVYLKTDIEQYARLVTAITIRTGDNIMYEVSCGSTSSNHYGFEMARERNVVLKNQEA' A
#
# COMPACT_ATOMS: atom_id res chain seq x y z
N MET A 1 10.33 22.10 -20.32
CA MET A 1 10.56 21.22 -19.15
C MET A 1 10.56 19.78 -19.63
N LYS A 2 11.51 18.95 -19.20
CA LYS A 2 11.41 17.50 -19.41
C LYS A 2 10.55 16.93 -18.28
N GLY A 3 9.47 16.25 -18.64
CA GLY A 3 8.66 15.47 -17.71
C GLY A 3 9.22 14.06 -17.55
N MET A 4 8.83 13.40 -16.46
CA MET A 4 9.03 11.99 -16.23
C MET A 4 7.64 11.36 -16.10
N ILE A 5 7.43 10.21 -16.74
CA ILE A 5 6.23 9.39 -16.55
C ILE A 5 6.62 8.29 -15.57
N ILE A 6 5.78 8.05 -14.57
CA ILE A 6 5.95 7.01 -13.57
C ILE A 6 4.73 6.10 -13.68
N GLU A 7 4.95 4.80 -13.82
CA GLU A 7 3.88 3.80 -13.83
C GLU A 7 3.71 3.25 -12.41
N ASN A 8 2.88 3.92 -11.59
CA ASN A 8 2.55 3.47 -10.24
C ASN A 8 1.37 2.49 -10.24
N GLU A 9 1.42 1.53 -9.31
CA GLU A 9 0.37 0.52 -9.11
C GLU A 9 -0.82 1.06 -8.32
N TYR A 10 -0.62 2.05 -7.46
CA TYR A 10 -1.63 2.63 -6.56
C TYR A 10 -1.55 4.14 -6.56
N ASP A 11 -2.70 4.81 -6.46
CA ASP A 11 -2.80 6.26 -6.47
C ASP A 11 -2.89 6.84 -5.04
N ILE A 12 -2.49 8.10 -4.87
CA ILE A 12 -2.69 8.80 -3.60
C ILE A 12 -4.20 8.91 -3.33
N GLY A 13 -4.61 8.50 -2.13
CA GLY A 13 -6.01 8.40 -1.73
C GLY A 13 -6.62 7.01 -1.90
N ASP A 14 -5.94 6.06 -2.56
CA ASP A 14 -6.40 4.68 -2.62
C ASP A 14 -6.50 4.08 -1.21
N THR A 15 -7.58 3.32 -0.97
CA THR A 15 -7.70 2.46 0.21
C THR A 15 -7.13 1.09 -0.11
N VAL A 16 -6.18 0.64 0.72
CA VAL A 16 -5.48 -0.63 0.57
C VAL A 16 -5.41 -1.38 1.90
N TYR A 17 -5.03 -2.65 1.81
CA TYR A 17 -4.80 -3.55 2.94
C TYR A 17 -3.40 -4.16 2.80
N LEU A 18 -2.74 -4.45 3.92
CA LEU A 18 -1.46 -5.17 3.88
C LEU A 18 -1.73 -6.68 3.89
N LYS A 19 -1.08 -7.41 2.98
CA LYS A 19 -1.23 -8.88 2.87
C LYS A 19 -0.74 -9.64 4.10
N THR A 20 0.15 -9.03 4.87
CA THR A 20 0.76 -9.57 6.10
C THR A 20 0.05 -9.12 7.37
N ASP A 21 -0.88 -8.17 7.28
CA ASP A 21 -1.66 -7.68 8.42
C ASP A 21 -2.88 -8.59 8.61
N ILE A 22 -2.84 -9.42 9.65
CA ILE A 22 -3.90 -10.40 9.97
C ILE A 22 -5.23 -9.70 10.21
N GLU A 23 -5.20 -8.54 10.87
CA GLU A 23 -6.39 -7.73 11.16
C GLU A 23 -6.94 -7.04 9.92
N GLN A 24 -6.11 -6.88 8.89
CA GLN A 24 -6.43 -6.23 7.62
C GLN A 24 -7.07 -4.86 7.83
N TYR A 25 -6.41 -4.01 8.63
CA TYR A 25 -6.83 -2.62 8.77
C TYR A 25 -6.73 -1.91 7.41
N ALA A 26 -7.79 -1.17 7.07
CA ALA A 26 -7.81 -0.32 5.88
C ALA A 26 -6.81 0.82 6.06
N ARG A 27 -6.00 1.08 5.03
CA ARG A 27 -4.97 2.13 5.03
C ARG A 27 -5.13 3.00 3.80
N LEU A 28 -4.84 4.29 3.92
CA LEU A 28 -4.86 5.24 2.80
C LEU A 28 -3.45 5.46 2.27
N VAL A 29 -3.26 5.40 0.95
CA VAL A 29 -2.00 5.79 0.31
C VAL A 29 -1.83 7.32 0.45
N THR A 30 -0.79 7.76 1.14
CA THR A 30 -0.52 9.17 1.42
C THR A 30 0.69 9.73 0.69
N ALA A 31 1.61 8.88 0.25
CA ALA A 31 2.74 9.29 -0.57
C ALA A 31 3.21 8.18 -1.52
N ILE A 32 3.76 8.59 -2.66
CA ILE A 32 4.45 7.72 -3.62
C ILE A 32 5.91 8.15 -3.65
N THR A 33 6.81 7.25 -3.27
CA THR A 33 8.25 7.50 -3.20
C THR A 33 8.97 6.68 -4.27
N ILE A 34 9.68 7.39 -5.16
CA ILE A 34 10.56 6.76 -6.15
C ILE A 34 11.90 6.45 -5.47
N ARG A 35 12.36 5.20 -5.58
CA ARG A 35 13.65 4.70 -5.09
C ARG A 35 14.54 4.32 -6.28
N THR A 36 15.82 4.07 -6.00
CA THR A 36 16.79 3.67 -7.03
C THR A 36 16.35 2.42 -7.79
N GLY A 37 16.66 2.37 -9.08
CA GLY A 37 16.32 1.23 -9.96
C GLY A 37 14.82 1.14 -10.27
N ASP A 38 14.17 2.29 -10.47
CA ASP A 38 12.75 2.41 -10.85
C ASP A 38 11.77 1.77 -9.85
N ASN A 39 12.21 1.55 -8.61
CA ASN A 39 11.39 0.98 -7.55
C ASN A 39 10.45 2.04 -6.97
N ILE A 40 9.21 1.64 -6.69
CA ILE A 40 8.19 2.50 -6.09
C ILE A 40 7.80 1.94 -4.73
N MET A 41 7.76 2.83 -3.74
CA MET A 41 7.30 2.52 -2.39
C MET A 41 6.17 3.47 -2.02
N TYR A 42 5.17 2.95 -1.34
CA TYR A 42 3.97 3.68 -0.95
C TYR A 42 3.99 3.92 0.55
N GLU A 43 3.83 5.17 0.96
CA GLU A 43 3.45 5.45 2.34
C GLU A 43 1.96 5.24 2.48
N VAL A 44 1.55 4.45 3.48
CA VAL A 44 0.16 4.25 3.82
C VAL A 44 -0.10 4.62 5.28
N SER A 45 -1.22 5.30 5.51
CA SER A 45 -1.64 5.80 6.81
C SER A 45 -2.84 5.01 7.35
N CYS A 46 -2.78 4.66 8.63
CA CYS A 46 -3.84 4.05 9.41
C CYS A 46 -4.01 4.86 10.71
N GLY A 47 -5.00 5.76 10.71
CA GLY A 47 -5.20 6.72 11.80
C GLY A 47 -4.00 7.67 11.94
N SER A 48 -3.39 7.70 13.12
CA SER A 48 -2.21 8.53 13.43
C SER A 48 -0.87 7.85 13.09
N THR A 49 -0.90 6.65 12.54
CA THR A 49 0.31 5.89 12.20
C THR A 49 0.49 5.80 10.70
N SER A 50 1.73 5.89 10.22
CA SER A 50 2.09 5.64 8.83
C SER A 50 3.23 4.63 8.73
N SER A 51 3.36 4.02 7.56
CA SER A 51 4.39 3.03 7.26
C SER A 51 4.61 2.95 5.75
N ASN A 52 5.78 2.49 5.32
CA ASN A 52 6.14 2.40 3.91
C ASN A 52 6.18 0.94 3.45
N HIS A 53 5.59 0.65 2.30
CA HIS A 53 5.46 -0.71 1.75
C HIS A 53 5.65 -0.70 0.24
N TYR A 54 6.13 -1.81 -0.31
CA TYR A 54 6.12 -2.03 -1.75
C TYR A 54 4.72 -2.46 -2.23
N GLY A 55 4.43 -2.23 -3.52
CA GLY A 55 3.12 -2.55 -4.10
C GLY A 55 2.70 -4.02 -3.92
N PHE A 56 3.66 -4.94 -3.97
CA PHE A 56 3.42 -6.38 -3.79
C PHE A 56 3.02 -6.76 -2.36
N GLU A 57 3.28 -5.93 -1.35
CA GLU A 57 2.88 -6.15 0.04
C GLU A 57 1.43 -5.74 0.30
N MET A 58 0.83 -4.99 -0.64
CA MET A 58 -0.51 -4.41 -0.51
C MET A 58 -1.54 -5.10 -1.40
N ALA A 59 -2.81 -4.94 -1.07
CA ALA A 59 -3.96 -5.39 -1.84
C ALA A 59 -5.08 -4.34 -1.82
N ARG A 60 -5.86 -4.25 -2.90
CA ARG A 60 -7.07 -3.40 -2.97
C ARG A 60 -8.26 -3.96 -2.20
N GLU A 61 -8.26 -5.27 -2.00
CA GLU A 61 -9.35 -6.00 -1.36
C GLU A 61 -8.84 -6.80 -0.17
N ARG A 62 -9.71 -7.01 0.81
CA ARG A 62 -9.42 -7.87 1.96
C ARG A 62 -9.36 -9.34 1.55
N ASN A 63 -8.38 -10.05 2.09
CA ASN A 63 -8.33 -11.50 2.04
C ASN A 63 -9.30 -12.10 3.07
N VAL A 64 -10.47 -12.56 2.61
CA VAL A 64 -11.51 -13.14 3.48
C VAL A 64 -11.09 -14.43 4.19
N VAL A 65 -10.06 -15.14 3.70
CA VAL A 65 -9.58 -16.40 4.29
C VAL A 65 -8.62 -16.14 5.45
N LEU A 66 -7.82 -15.07 5.36
CA LEU A 66 -6.81 -14.74 6.37
C LEU A 66 -7.43 -14.54 7.77
N LYS A 67 -8.63 -13.95 7.82
CA LYS A 67 -9.35 -13.67 9.07
C LYS A 67 -9.95 -14.91 9.74
N ASN A 68 -10.18 -15.99 8.98
CA ASN A 68 -10.86 -17.19 9.48
C ASN A 68 -9.90 -18.21 10.13
N GLN A 69 -8.61 -17.87 10.29
CA GLN A 69 -7.62 -18.77 10.90
C GLN A 69 -7.59 -18.72 12.44
N GLU A 70 -8.46 -17.92 13.07
CA GLU A 70 -8.57 -17.80 14.53
C GLU A 70 -9.91 -18.32 15.11
N ALA A 71 -10.67 -19.12 14.35
CA ALA A 71 -11.93 -19.75 14.82
C ALA A 71 -11.76 -21.21 15.23
#